data_AF-A0A976JK84-F1
#
_entry.id   AF-A0A976JK84-F1
#
_cell.length_a   1.000
_cell.length_b   1.000
_cell.length_c   1.000
_cell.angle_alpha   90.00
_cell.angle_beta   90.00
_cell.angle_gamma   90.00
#
_symmetry.space_group_name_H-M   'P 1'
#
loop_
_entity.id
_entity.type
_entity.pdbx_description
1 polymer ?
#
loop_
_entity_poly.entity_id
_entity_poly.type
_entity_poly.pdbx_seq_one_letter_code
_entity_poly.pdbx_strand_id
1 'polypeptide(L)'
;MVIKKISCFILIALLVTSCSSGGRKSRAQLREQFQTGQFEAALKTVRESDYYKEKNEELLKLMELGMIHHAAGNYYQSVLELNKAKELVQRLYTERLSQKMKKAIANDNYDIFYGASYERSMIHFYLALNHYLIWQRGWYEAYSPDGKNQIAQKTLTPSERNTEILAARAEIVAWDSFLQTLKNDKLGESVFKNDMLAKTFGGLIHEAIGTRNDQQIALQLYKDAKELLLKNYNGYKTFNSNYKKFKQDFEKLPKMKLEDVKKNY
;
A
#
# COMPACT_ATOMS: atom_id res chain seq x y z
N MET A 1 39.06 45.51 4.12
CA MET A 1 38.32 44.79 3.04
C MET A 1 38.37 43.27 3.13
N VAL A 2 39.31 42.68 3.88
CA VAL A 2 39.46 41.21 4.04
C VAL A 2 38.44 40.60 5.03
N ILE A 3 38.10 41.32 6.11
CA ILE A 3 37.16 40.84 7.15
C ILE A 3 35.72 40.67 6.59
N LYS A 4 35.26 41.56 5.69
CA LYS A 4 33.96 41.43 5.00
C LYS A 4 33.91 40.22 4.06
N LYS A 5 35.03 39.82 3.45
CA LYS A 5 35.10 38.64 2.56
C LYS A 5 35.07 37.33 3.35
N ILE A 6 35.72 37.28 4.51
CA ILE A 6 35.68 36.11 5.42
C ILE A 6 34.28 35.94 6.02
N SER A 7 33.62 37.04 6.39
CA SER A 7 32.26 37.00 6.94
C SER A 7 31.22 36.52 5.91
N CYS A 8 31.42 36.81 4.62
CA CYS A 8 30.55 36.33 3.54
C CYS A 8 30.77 34.82 3.26
N PHE A 9 32.01 34.34 3.40
CA PHE A 9 32.34 32.93 3.19
C PHE A 9 31.81 32.01 4.31
N ILE A 10 31.81 32.49 5.57
CA ILE A 10 31.22 31.78 6.71
C ILE A 10 29.69 31.72 6.60
N LEU A 11 29.05 32.79 6.11
CA LEU A 11 27.60 32.84 5.91
C LEU A 11 27.14 31.92 4.76
N ILE A 12 27.95 31.77 3.71
CA ILE A 12 27.69 30.85 2.60
C ILE A 12 27.93 29.39 3.01
N ALA A 13 28.93 29.11 3.86
CA ALA A 13 29.18 27.76 4.38
C ALA A 13 28.08 27.25 5.33
N LEU A 14 27.39 28.16 6.05
CA LEU A 14 26.23 27.83 6.90
C LEU A 14 24.93 27.56 6.10
N LEU A 15 24.88 27.92 4.81
CA LEU A 15 23.72 27.70 3.95
C LEU A 15 23.76 26.38 3.17
N VAL A 16 24.84 25.58 3.30
CA VAL A 16 24.99 24.30 2.58
C VAL A 16 24.58 23.07 3.42
N THR A 17 24.14 23.25 4.67
CA THR A 17 23.64 22.15 5.51
C THR A 17 22.15 21.86 5.35
N SER A 18 21.44 22.53 4.44
CA SER A 18 19.99 22.34 4.21
C SER A 18 19.64 21.26 3.18
N CYS A 19 20.47 20.23 3.03
CA CYS A 19 20.09 19.03 2.26
C CYS A 19 19.35 18.03 3.16
N SER A 20 18.01 18.18 3.26
CA SER A 20 16.99 17.17 3.66
C SER A 20 17.47 15.83 4.27
N SER A 21 18.28 15.87 5.33
CA SER A 21 18.95 14.70 5.91
C SER A 21 18.16 14.04 7.05
N GLY A 22 17.05 14.67 7.49
CA GLY A 22 16.36 14.36 8.76
C GLY A 22 16.02 12.89 8.97
N GLY A 23 15.65 12.17 7.91
CA GLY A 23 15.27 10.75 7.99
C GLY A 23 16.27 9.75 7.42
N ARG A 24 17.42 10.16 6.86
CA ARG A 24 18.31 9.22 6.12
C ARG A 24 18.88 8.13 7.01
N LYS A 25 19.36 8.49 8.21
CA LYS A 25 19.94 7.55 9.17
C LYS A 25 18.88 6.57 9.69
N SER A 26 17.73 7.09 10.14
CA SER A 26 16.63 6.26 10.66
C SER A 26 16.09 5.30 9.61
N ARG A 27 15.94 5.73 8.34
CA ARG A 27 15.49 4.87 7.24
C ARG A 27 16.52 3.82 6.84
N ALA A 28 17.81 4.14 6.86
CA ALA A 28 18.87 3.16 6.61
C ALA A 28 18.91 2.09 7.70
N GLN A 29 18.86 2.51 8.96
CA GLN A 29 18.78 1.61 10.12
C GLN A 29 17.52 0.73 10.06
N LEU A 30 16.36 1.32 9.77
CA LEU A 30 15.10 0.59 9.63
C LEU A 30 15.21 -0.50 8.56
N ARG A 31 15.78 -0.17 7.39
CA ARG A 31 15.95 -1.13 6.29
C ARG A 31 16.83 -2.30 6.70
N GLU A 32 17.94 -2.04 7.37
CA GLU A 32 18.85 -3.08 7.88
C GLU A 32 18.15 -3.99 8.90
N GLN A 33 17.44 -3.40 9.86
CA GLN A 33 16.68 -4.14 10.87
C GLN A 33 15.60 -5.00 10.23
N PHE A 34 14.86 -4.47 9.25
CA PHE A 34 13.84 -5.21 8.53
C PHE A 34 14.43 -6.38 7.74
N GLN A 35 15.53 -6.15 6.99
CA GLN A 35 16.19 -7.18 6.19
C GLN A 35 16.77 -8.33 7.03
N THR A 36 17.18 -8.03 8.26
CA THR A 36 17.76 -9.01 9.19
C THR A 36 16.73 -9.62 10.15
N GLY A 37 15.43 -9.32 9.98
CA GLY A 37 14.35 -9.85 10.83
C GLY A 37 14.28 -9.27 12.24
N GLN A 38 14.98 -8.17 12.51
CA GLN A 38 15.00 -7.49 13.82
C GLN A 38 13.75 -6.60 14.00
N PHE A 39 12.56 -7.21 13.98
CA PHE A 39 11.29 -6.46 13.91
C PHE A 39 10.99 -5.63 15.16
N GLU A 40 11.29 -6.11 16.36
CA GLU A 40 11.12 -5.30 17.58
C GLU A 40 12.02 -4.05 17.57
N ALA A 41 13.26 -4.20 17.08
CA ALA A 41 14.17 -3.07 16.92
C ALA A 41 13.68 -2.11 15.83
N ALA A 42 13.12 -2.63 14.73
CA ALA A 42 12.50 -1.82 13.67
C ALA A 42 11.30 -1.02 14.19
N LEU A 43 10.40 -1.65 14.97
CA LEU A 43 9.26 -0.98 15.61
C LEU A 43 9.74 0.15 16.54
N LYS A 44 10.79 -0.11 17.33
CA LYS A 44 11.40 0.88 18.21
C LYS A 44 11.97 2.05 17.41
N THR A 45 12.72 1.79 16.33
CA THR A 45 13.27 2.83 15.45
C THR A 45 12.18 3.75 14.91
N VAL A 46 11.06 3.20 14.43
CA VAL A 46 9.94 4.00 13.90
C VAL A 46 9.22 4.79 15.00
N ARG A 47 9.02 4.22 16.19
CA ARG A 47 8.34 4.89 17.32
C ARG A 47 9.17 6.04 17.92
N GLU A 48 10.48 5.87 18.00
CA GLU A 48 11.37 6.78 18.74
C GLU A 48 12.06 7.83 17.87
N SER A 49 12.20 7.60 16.56
CA SER A 49 12.86 8.53 15.65
C SER A 49 12.05 9.81 15.47
N ASP A 50 12.72 10.96 15.64
CA ASP A 50 12.09 12.28 15.52
C ASP A 50 11.50 12.53 14.13
N TYR A 51 12.13 12.00 13.07
CA TYR A 51 11.60 12.03 11.70
C TYR A 51 10.16 11.51 11.60
N TYR A 52 9.83 10.39 12.24
CA TYR A 52 8.49 9.80 12.20
C TYR A 52 7.52 10.45 13.20
N LYS A 53 8.01 11.29 14.12
CA LYS A 53 7.16 12.06 15.05
C LYS A 53 6.65 13.34 14.41
N GLU A 54 7.22 13.76 13.27
CA GLU A 54 6.72 14.91 12.52
C GLU A 54 5.30 14.63 12.03
N LYS A 55 4.38 15.58 12.25
CA LYS A 55 2.97 15.45 11.87
C LYS A 55 2.79 15.16 10.37
N ASN A 56 3.68 15.69 9.53
CA ASN A 56 3.64 15.50 8.08
C ASN A 56 4.01 14.08 7.66
N GLU A 57 4.62 13.29 8.55
CA GLU A 57 5.11 11.93 8.31
C GLU A 57 4.24 10.87 8.99
N GLU A 58 3.10 11.26 9.57
CA GLU A 58 2.21 10.37 10.32
C GLU A 58 1.69 9.20 9.47
N LEU A 59 1.34 9.45 8.21
CA LEU A 59 0.93 8.39 7.28
C LEU A 59 2.07 7.39 7.04
N LEU A 60 3.27 7.88 6.77
CA LEU A 60 4.44 7.04 6.56
C LEU A 60 4.73 6.18 7.80
N LYS A 61 4.68 6.79 8.99
CA LYS A 61 4.85 6.07 10.27
C LYS A 61 3.85 4.92 10.41
N LEU A 62 2.56 5.17 10.20
CA LEU A 62 1.52 4.14 10.35
C LEU A 62 1.71 3.00 9.35
N MET A 63 2.08 3.33 8.10
CA MET A 63 2.40 2.34 7.09
C MET A 63 3.61 1.47 7.47
N GLU A 64 4.71 2.08 7.89
CA GLU A 64 5.92 1.35 8.33
C GLU A 64 5.60 0.42 9.51
N LEU A 65 4.90 0.91 10.54
CA LEU A 65 4.50 0.07 11.68
C LEU A 65 3.62 -1.10 11.25
N GLY A 66 2.63 -0.85 10.39
CA GLY A 66 1.77 -1.90 9.83
C GLY A 66 2.57 -2.97 9.09
N MET A 67 3.52 -2.56 8.25
CA MET A 67 4.37 -3.46 7.46
C MET A 67 5.32 -4.28 8.33
N ILE A 68 5.95 -3.66 9.33
CA ILE A 68 6.84 -4.37 10.27
C ILE A 68 6.04 -5.38 11.09
N HIS A 69 4.85 -5.01 11.59
CA HIS A 69 3.97 -5.94 12.29
C HIS A 69 3.55 -7.13 11.40
N HIS A 70 3.18 -6.89 10.14
CA HIS A 70 2.88 -7.97 9.20
C HIS A 70 4.08 -8.92 9.02
N ALA A 71 5.27 -8.36 8.77
CA ALA A 71 6.49 -9.15 8.56
C ALA A 71 6.88 -9.98 9.80
N ALA A 72 6.55 -9.49 11.00
CA ALA A 72 6.74 -10.18 12.26
C ALA A 72 5.66 -11.25 12.56
N GLY A 73 4.64 -11.42 11.71
CA GLY A 73 3.49 -12.30 11.97
C GLY A 73 2.46 -11.72 12.94
N ASN A 74 2.62 -10.45 13.33
CA ASN A 74 1.73 -9.69 14.20
C ASN A 74 0.58 -9.07 13.39
N TYR A 75 -0.27 -9.93 12.80
CA TYR A 75 -1.31 -9.50 11.86
C TYR A 75 -2.40 -8.62 12.48
N TYR A 76 -2.80 -8.86 13.72
CA TYR A 76 -3.79 -8.04 14.41
C TYR A 76 -3.25 -6.63 14.66
N GLN A 77 -2.01 -6.51 15.13
CA GLN A 77 -1.36 -5.20 15.31
C GLN A 77 -1.18 -4.48 13.96
N SER A 78 -0.84 -5.22 12.92
CA SER A 78 -0.77 -4.68 11.55
C SER A 78 -2.12 -4.12 11.10
N VAL A 79 -3.23 -4.83 11.34
CA VAL A 79 -4.59 -4.35 11.07
C VAL A 79 -4.89 -3.04 11.81
N LEU A 80 -4.51 -2.92 13.09
CA LEU A 80 -4.75 -1.71 13.86
C LEU A 80 -4.02 -0.49 13.28
N GLU A 81 -2.74 -0.63 12.92
CA GLU A 81 -1.97 0.50 12.36
C GLU A 81 -2.38 0.84 10.92
N LEU A 82 -2.66 -0.17 10.09
CA LEU A 82 -3.10 0.05 8.71
C LEU A 82 -4.52 0.63 8.62
N ASN A 83 -5.40 0.34 9.57
CA ASN A 83 -6.71 1.01 9.62
C ASN A 83 -6.56 2.51 9.93
N LYS A 84 -5.68 2.87 10.88
CA LYS A 84 -5.36 4.29 11.13
C LYS A 84 -4.76 4.94 9.87
N ALA A 85 -3.88 4.24 9.15
CA ALA A 85 -3.32 4.73 7.89
C ALA A 85 -4.41 4.97 6.85
N LYS A 86 -5.34 4.01 6.68
CA LYS A 86 -6.49 4.11 5.76
C LYS A 86 -7.39 5.30 6.11
N GLU A 87 -7.71 5.50 7.38
CA GLU A 87 -8.48 6.66 7.85
C GLU A 87 -7.77 8.00 7.58
N LEU A 88 -6.45 8.06 7.82
CA LEU A 88 -5.65 9.25 7.56
C LEU A 88 -5.60 9.56 6.06
N VAL A 89 -5.43 8.57 5.20
CA VAL A 89 -5.51 8.73 3.74
C VAL A 89 -6.84 9.36 3.32
N GLN A 90 -7.96 8.86 3.87
CA GLN A 90 -9.29 9.39 3.56
C GLN A 90 -9.43 10.86 4.00
N ARG A 91 -8.93 11.19 5.20
CA ARG A 91 -8.93 12.57 5.72
C ARG A 91 -8.10 13.49 4.85
N LEU A 92 -6.86 13.10 4.53
CA LEU A 92 -5.95 13.87 3.67
C LEU A 92 -6.51 14.08 2.27
N TYR A 93 -7.25 13.10 1.74
CA TYR A 93 -7.96 13.24 0.46
C TYR A 93 -9.09 14.27 0.53
N THR A 94 -9.97 14.17 1.54
CA THR A 94 -11.05 15.14 1.75
C THR A 94 -10.50 16.56 1.97
N GLU A 95 -9.47 16.70 2.81
CA GLU A 95 -8.79 17.98 3.03
C GLU A 95 -8.19 18.51 1.73
N ARG A 96 -7.54 17.67 0.90
CA ARG A 96 -6.99 18.10 -0.39
C ARG A 96 -8.09 18.57 -1.35
N LEU A 97 -9.26 17.95 -1.36
CA LEU A 97 -10.41 18.42 -2.15
C LEU A 97 -10.92 19.77 -1.61
N SER A 98 -11.09 19.90 -0.29
CA SER A 98 -11.47 21.16 0.36
C SER A 98 -10.46 22.28 0.11
N GLN A 99 -9.17 21.96 0.16
CA GLN A 99 -8.09 22.89 -0.09
C GLN A 99 -7.93 23.20 -1.58
N LYS A 100 -8.21 22.30 -2.52
CA LYS A 100 -8.29 22.66 -3.95
C LYS A 100 -9.37 23.72 -4.21
N MET A 101 -10.49 23.68 -3.48
CA MET A 101 -11.52 24.74 -3.54
C MET A 101 -11.03 26.06 -2.92
N LYS A 102 -10.21 26.02 -1.86
CA LYS A 102 -9.64 27.21 -1.20
C LYS A 102 -8.36 27.77 -1.85
N LYS A 103 -7.55 26.94 -2.52
CA LYS A 103 -6.30 27.30 -3.23
C LYS A 103 -6.54 28.05 -4.53
N ALA A 104 -7.80 28.20 -4.97
CA ALA A 104 -8.17 29.27 -5.88
C ALA A 104 -7.98 30.68 -5.27
N ILE A 105 -7.79 30.78 -3.94
CA ILE A 105 -7.74 32.04 -3.18
C ILE A 105 -6.44 32.20 -2.36
N ALA A 106 -5.69 31.13 -2.03
CA ALA A 106 -4.46 31.26 -1.24
C ALA A 106 -3.38 30.23 -1.60
N ASN A 107 -2.14 30.73 -1.76
CA ASN A 107 -0.95 29.97 -2.15
C ASN A 107 -0.19 29.45 -0.93
N ASP A 108 -0.59 28.30 -0.37
CA ASP A 108 0.17 27.66 0.71
C ASP A 108 0.71 26.28 0.32
N ASN A 109 2.04 26.18 0.34
CA ASN A 109 2.84 24.97 0.23
C ASN A 109 2.99 24.36 1.64
N TYR A 110 2.31 23.24 1.89
CA TYR A 110 2.61 22.37 3.02
C TYR A 110 3.03 21.01 2.48
N ASP A 111 4.22 20.57 2.88
CA ASP A 111 4.87 19.32 2.43
C ASP A 111 4.38 18.14 3.29
N ILE A 112 3.09 17.80 3.15
CA ILE A 112 2.47 16.64 3.83
C ILE A 112 2.77 15.38 3.00
N PHE A 113 3.18 14.28 3.65
CA PHE A 113 3.30 12.99 2.98
C PHE A 113 1.91 12.38 2.70
N TYR A 114 1.51 12.35 1.43
CA TYR A 114 0.21 11.79 0.99
C TYR A 114 0.26 10.30 0.62
N GLY A 115 1.46 9.72 0.49
CA GLY A 115 1.67 8.39 -0.07
C GLY A 115 1.37 8.32 -1.58
N ALA A 116 2.19 7.58 -2.32
CA ALA A 116 1.93 7.29 -3.72
C ALA A 116 0.67 6.42 -3.88
N SER A 117 0.05 6.43 -5.06
CA SER A 117 -1.16 5.63 -5.30
C SER A 117 -0.93 4.12 -5.10
N TYR A 118 0.27 3.62 -5.43
CA TYR A 118 0.62 2.21 -5.19
C TYR A 118 0.78 1.91 -3.69
N GLU A 119 1.28 2.85 -2.89
CA GLU A 119 1.43 2.70 -1.43
C GLU A 119 0.06 2.63 -0.76
N ARG A 120 -0.85 3.52 -1.16
CA ARG A 120 -2.25 3.49 -0.69
C ARG A 120 -2.99 2.24 -1.14
N SER A 121 -2.69 1.72 -2.33
CA SER A 121 -3.16 0.41 -2.81
C SER A 121 -2.71 -0.72 -1.88
N MET A 122 -1.44 -0.70 -1.44
CA MET A 122 -0.89 -1.73 -0.55
C MET A 122 -1.55 -1.74 0.82
N ILE A 123 -2.07 -0.62 1.32
CA ILE A 123 -2.82 -0.59 2.60
C ILE A 123 -4.01 -1.57 2.53
N HIS A 124 -4.81 -1.51 1.45
CA HIS A 124 -5.95 -2.42 1.28
C HIS A 124 -5.50 -3.88 1.11
N PHE A 125 -4.46 -4.11 0.31
CA PHE A 125 -3.90 -5.45 0.12
C PHE A 125 -3.50 -6.09 1.46
N TYR A 126 -2.71 -5.37 2.27
CA TYR A 126 -2.24 -5.89 3.55
C TYR A 126 -3.36 -6.00 4.59
N LEU A 127 -4.34 -5.11 4.62
CA LEU A 127 -5.52 -5.27 5.47
C LEU A 127 -6.28 -6.56 5.13
N ALA A 128 -6.59 -6.78 3.85
CA ALA A 128 -7.24 -8.00 3.39
C ALA A 128 -6.42 -9.26 3.72
N LEU A 129 -5.11 -9.21 3.47
CA LEU A 129 -4.18 -10.30 3.77
C LEU A 129 -4.09 -10.62 5.25
N ASN A 130 -3.97 -9.60 6.11
CA ASN A 130 -3.88 -9.80 7.54
C ASN A 130 -5.16 -10.41 8.10
N HIS A 131 -6.32 -9.89 7.71
CA HIS A 131 -7.61 -10.47 8.10
C HIS A 131 -7.74 -11.93 7.65
N TYR A 132 -7.32 -12.25 6.41
CA TYR A 132 -7.28 -13.62 5.91
C TYR A 132 -6.35 -14.52 6.73
N LEU A 133 -5.15 -14.06 7.05
CA LEU A 133 -4.16 -14.82 7.83
C LEU A 133 -4.62 -15.04 9.28
N ILE A 134 -5.28 -14.04 9.88
CA ILE A 134 -5.93 -14.18 11.19
C ILE A 134 -7.04 -15.23 11.12
N TRP A 135 -7.92 -15.14 10.12
CA TRP A 135 -8.99 -16.12 9.93
C TRP A 135 -8.41 -17.53 9.80
N GLN A 136 -7.37 -17.71 8.98
CA GLN A 136 -6.74 -19.00 8.72
C GLN A 136 -6.11 -19.58 10.00
N ARG A 137 -5.37 -18.78 10.76
CA ARG A 137 -4.69 -19.24 11.98
C ARG A 137 -5.63 -19.43 13.18
N GLY A 138 -6.71 -18.65 13.26
CA GLY A 138 -7.76 -18.80 14.29
C GLY A 138 -7.45 -18.19 15.66
N TRP A 139 -6.50 -17.27 15.76
CA TRP A 139 -6.15 -16.57 17.00
C TRP A 139 -5.64 -15.15 16.74
N TYR A 140 -5.68 -14.28 17.74
CA TYR A 140 -4.98 -12.99 17.75
C TYR A 140 -3.70 -13.09 18.57
N GLU A 141 -2.59 -12.55 18.05
CA GLU A 141 -1.45 -12.24 18.92
C GLU A 141 -1.86 -11.16 19.92
N ALA A 142 -1.29 -11.22 21.11
CA ALA A 142 -1.80 -10.48 22.25
C ALA A 142 -0.80 -9.44 22.74
N TYR A 143 -0.95 -8.23 22.19
CA TYR A 143 -0.24 -7.03 22.61
C TYR A 143 -1.24 -5.89 22.80
N SER A 144 -0.97 -5.00 23.76
CA SER A 144 -1.60 -3.69 23.77
C SER A 144 -1.13 -2.87 22.55
N PRO A 145 -1.98 -2.00 21.95
CA PRO A 145 -1.61 -1.20 20.77
C PRO A 145 -0.39 -0.28 20.95
N ASP A 146 0.04 -0.04 22.20
CA ASP A 146 1.26 0.70 22.54
C ASP A 146 2.50 -0.19 22.70
N GLY A 147 2.36 -1.51 22.54
CA GLY A 147 3.41 -2.51 22.65
C GLY A 147 3.94 -2.74 24.07
N LYS A 148 3.28 -2.17 25.10
CA LYS A 148 3.82 -2.17 26.48
C LYS A 148 3.44 -3.39 27.30
N ASN A 149 2.31 -4.02 27.02
CA ASN A 149 1.82 -5.15 27.82
C ASN A 149 1.61 -6.38 26.94
N GLN A 150 2.28 -7.47 27.29
CA GLN A 150 1.97 -8.80 26.76
C GLN A 150 0.65 -9.27 27.39
N ILE A 151 -0.33 -9.55 26.54
CA ILE A 151 -1.57 -10.21 26.96
C ILE A 151 -1.47 -11.67 26.48
N ALA A 152 -2.26 -12.59 27.04
CA ALA A 152 -2.31 -13.95 26.56
C ALA A 152 -2.94 -14.02 25.16
N GLN A 153 -2.37 -14.84 24.28
CA GLN A 153 -2.95 -15.15 22.96
C GLN A 153 -4.44 -15.47 23.11
N LYS A 154 -5.26 -14.90 22.23
CA LYS A 154 -6.71 -15.14 22.22
C LYS A 154 -7.09 -16.04 21.06
N THR A 155 -7.64 -17.22 21.36
CA THR A 155 -8.28 -18.06 20.36
C THR A 155 -9.60 -17.44 19.92
N LEU A 156 -9.85 -17.40 18.62
CA LEU A 156 -11.07 -16.84 18.06
C LEU A 156 -12.24 -17.80 18.21
N THR A 157 -13.37 -17.26 18.62
CA THR A 157 -14.66 -17.95 18.48
C THR A 157 -15.02 -18.13 17.00
N PRO A 158 -15.93 -19.05 16.65
CA PRO A 158 -16.42 -19.18 15.27
C PRO A 158 -16.98 -17.87 14.70
N SER A 159 -17.66 -17.07 15.53
CA SER A 159 -18.19 -15.76 15.14
C SER A 159 -17.07 -14.79 14.77
N GLU A 160 -16.03 -14.68 15.63
CA GLU A 160 -14.89 -13.80 15.36
C GLU A 160 -14.09 -14.25 14.14
N ARG A 161 -13.89 -15.56 13.93
CA ARG A 161 -13.30 -16.07 12.67
C ARG A 161 -14.13 -15.63 11.48
N ASN A 162 -15.46 -15.74 11.55
CA ASN A 162 -16.33 -15.28 10.47
C ASN A 162 -16.21 -13.77 10.24
N THR A 163 -16.10 -12.95 11.29
CA THR A 163 -15.84 -11.52 11.17
C THR A 163 -14.55 -11.23 10.39
N GLU A 164 -13.48 -11.97 10.66
CA GLU A 164 -12.19 -11.78 9.99
C GLU A 164 -12.25 -12.07 8.49
N ILE A 165 -12.86 -13.18 8.07
CA ILE A 165 -12.97 -13.47 6.62
C ILE A 165 -13.91 -12.47 5.91
N LEU A 166 -14.95 -12.00 6.59
CA LEU A 166 -15.82 -10.95 6.06
C LEU A 166 -15.12 -9.60 5.95
N ALA A 167 -14.25 -9.27 6.91
CA ALA A 167 -13.40 -8.09 6.86
C ALA A 167 -12.40 -8.17 5.69
N ALA A 168 -11.78 -9.33 5.48
CA ALA A 168 -10.91 -9.55 4.32
C ALA A 168 -11.65 -9.30 3.00
N ARG A 169 -12.88 -9.80 2.85
CA ARG A 169 -13.72 -9.52 1.67
C ARG A 169 -14.08 -8.05 1.54
N ALA A 170 -14.43 -7.38 2.65
CA ALA A 170 -14.75 -5.95 2.63
C ALA A 170 -13.57 -5.11 2.12
N GLU A 171 -12.34 -5.47 2.52
CA GLU A 171 -11.13 -4.81 2.04
C GLU A 171 -10.86 -5.08 0.56
N ILE A 172 -11.15 -6.28 0.03
CA ILE A 172 -11.07 -6.55 -1.42
C ILE A 172 -12.03 -5.63 -2.20
N VAL A 173 -13.26 -5.45 -1.70
CA VAL A 173 -14.25 -4.57 -2.35
C VAL A 173 -13.82 -3.11 -2.27
N ALA A 174 -13.32 -2.67 -1.10
CA ALA A 174 -12.77 -1.32 -0.93
C ALA A 174 -11.57 -1.08 -1.86
N TRP A 175 -10.71 -2.09 -2.01
CA TRP A 175 -9.57 -2.04 -2.90
C TRP A 175 -10.00 -1.88 -4.36
N ASP A 176 -10.94 -2.69 -4.83
CA ASP A 176 -11.46 -2.59 -6.20
C ASP A 176 -12.04 -1.21 -6.48
N SER A 177 -12.82 -0.65 -5.54
CA SER A 177 -13.34 0.72 -5.62
C SER A 177 -12.22 1.76 -5.73
N PHE A 178 -11.19 1.67 -4.88
CA PHE A 178 -10.02 2.54 -4.93
C PHE A 178 -9.29 2.47 -6.28
N LEU A 179 -9.07 1.26 -6.82
CA LEU A 179 -8.43 1.06 -8.11
C LEU A 179 -9.28 1.63 -9.26
N GLN A 180 -10.61 1.52 -9.19
CA GLN A 180 -11.52 2.14 -10.16
C GLN A 180 -11.44 3.67 -10.11
N THR A 181 -11.40 4.27 -8.92
CA THR A 181 -11.19 5.72 -8.77
C THR A 181 -9.86 6.15 -9.39
N LEU A 182 -8.76 5.45 -9.10
CA LEU A 182 -7.45 5.75 -9.69
C LEU A 182 -7.45 5.68 -11.21
N LYS A 183 -8.17 4.72 -11.78
CA LYS A 183 -8.34 4.57 -13.23
C LYS A 183 -9.13 5.74 -13.82
N ASN A 184 -10.21 6.14 -13.15
CA ASN A 184 -11.06 7.25 -13.58
C ASN A 184 -10.33 8.60 -13.51
N ASP A 185 -9.55 8.82 -12.45
CA ASP A 185 -8.75 10.04 -12.27
C ASP A 185 -7.64 10.19 -13.32
N LYS A 186 -7.24 9.09 -13.97
CA LYS A 186 -6.19 9.04 -15.00
C LYS A 186 -6.73 8.80 -16.42
N LEU A 187 -8.03 9.00 -16.64
CA LEU A 187 -8.64 8.86 -17.98
C LEU A 187 -7.88 9.75 -18.99
N GLY A 188 -7.23 9.11 -19.97
CA GLY A 188 -6.43 9.76 -21.01
C GLY A 188 -4.92 9.49 -20.94
N GLU A 189 -4.41 8.97 -19.81
CA GLU A 189 -3.01 8.56 -19.67
C GLU A 189 -2.83 7.04 -19.87
N SER A 190 -1.67 6.60 -20.34
CA SER A 190 -1.31 5.18 -20.58
C SER A 190 -1.06 4.38 -19.27
N VAL A 191 -1.66 4.79 -18.15
CA VAL A 191 -1.21 4.32 -16.82
C VAL A 191 -2.33 3.64 -16.05
N PHE A 192 -2.06 2.37 -15.69
CA PHE A 192 -2.79 1.50 -14.76
C PHE A 192 -4.26 1.21 -15.12
N LYS A 193 -4.49 0.10 -15.84
CA LYS A 193 -5.82 -0.26 -16.34
C LYS A 193 -6.59 -1.22 -15.45
N ASN A 194 -5.91 -2.15 -14.75
CA ASN A 194 -6.47 -3.15 -13.82
C ASN A 194 -5.32 -3.91 -13.10
N ASP A 195 -5.57 -4.36 -11.87
CA ASP A 195 -4.60 -5.09 -11.04
C ASP A 195 -4.90 -6.60 -11.04
N MET A 196 -3.93 -7.44 -11.47
CA MET A 196 -4.13 -8.89 -11.48
C MET A 196 -4.16 -9.47 -10.06
N LEU A 197 -3.31 -8.95 -9.17
CA LEU A 197 -3.21 -9.41 -7.79
C LEU A 197 -4.55 -9.19 -7.07
N ALA A 198 -5.19 -8.04 -7.25
CA ALA A 198 -6.51 -7.78 -6.69
C ALA A 198 -7.57 -8.79 -7.16
N LYS A 199 -7.56 -9.17 -8.45
CA LYS A 199 -8.51 -10.15 -8.99
C LYS A 199 -8.23 -11.56 -8.47
N THR A 200 -6.99 -12.03 -8.53
CA THR A 200 -6.64 -13.38 -8.04
C THR A 200 -6.83 -13.51 -6.54
N PHE A 201 -6.44 -12.49 -5.77
CA PHE A 201 -6.55 -12.53 -4.32
C PHE A 201 -8.00 -12.36 -3.86
N GLY A 202 -8.78 -11.51 -4.54
CA GLY A 202 -10.22 -11.43 -4.31
C GLY A 202 -10.92 -12.76 -4.58
N GLY A 203 -10.57 -13.44 -5.68
CA GLY A 203 -11.09 -14.78 -5.97
C GLY A 203 -10.82 -15.77 -4.84
N LEU A 204 -9.60 -15.79 -4.32
CA LEU A 204 -9.19 -16.68 -3.22
C LEU A 204 -9.98 -16.41 -1.95
N ILE A 205 -10.20 -15.13 -1.59
CA ILE A 205 -11.00 -14.75 -0.42
C ILE A 205 -12.45 -15.18 -0.57
N HIS A 206 -13.05 -14.98 -1.75
CA HIS A 206 -14.42 -15.42 -2.02
C HIS A 206 -14.55 -16.95 -1.97
N GLU A 207 -13.59 -17.70 -2.52
CA GLU A 207 -13.57 -19.17 -2.38
C GLU A 207 -13.49 -19.61 -0.92
N ALA A 208 -12.67 -18.95 -0.11
CA ALA A 208 -12.52 -19.26 1.31
C ALA A 208 -13.81 -19.06 2.12
N ILE A 209 -14.68 -18.13 1.70
CA ILE A 209 -16.01 -17.92 2.30
C ILE A 209 -16.97 -19.04 1.89
N GLY A 210 -16.89 -19.48 0.63
CA GLY A 210 -17.53 -20.72 0.17
C GLY A 210 -19.04 -20.69 -0.02
N THR A 211 -19.72 -19.53 0.10
CA THR A 211 -21.14 -19.47 -0.30
C THR A 211 -21.28 -19.64 -1.82
N ARG A 212 -22.45 -20.09 -2.29
CA ARG A 212 -22.72 -20.20 -3.74
C ARG A 212 -22.50 -18.88 -4.48
N ASN A 213 -22.85 -17.76 -3.86
CA ASN A 213 -22.65 -16.44 -4.45
C ASN A 213 -21.16 -16.07 -4.51
N ASP A 214 -20.42 -16.29 -3.42
CA ASP A 214 -18.98 -16.02 -3.39
C ASP A 214 -18.23 -16.92 -4.41
N GLN A 215 -18.61 -18.19 -4.57
CA GLN A 215 -18.02 -19.07 -5.60
C GLN A 215 -18.24 -18.55 -7.03
N GLN A 216 -19.41 -17.98 -7.33
CA GLN A 216 -19.68 -17.36 -8.63
C GLN A 216 -18.84 -16.10 -8.84
N ILE A 217 -18.70 -15.26 -7.81
CA ILE A 217 -17.85 -14.08 -7.84
C ILE A 217 -16.39 -14.49 -8.06
N ALA A 218 -15.89 -15.49 -7.33
CA ALA A 218 -14.53 -15.99 -7.49
C ALA A 218 -14.26 -16.47 -8.92
N LEU A 219 -15.17 -17.26 -9.49
CA LEU A 219 -15.06 -17.70 -10.88
C LEU A 219 -14.94 -16.51 -11.85
N GLN A 220 -15.73 -15.46 -11.64
CA GLN A 220 -15.66 -14.26 -12.48
C GLN A 220 -14.32 -13.54 -12.30
N LEU A 221 -13.87 -13.35 -11.06
CA LEU A 221 -12.58 -12.71 -10.76
C LEU A 221 -11.40 -13.48 -11.41
N TYR A 222 -11.44 -14.82 -11.43
CA TYR A 222 -10.43 -15.62 -12.12
C TYR A 222 -10.48 -15.51 -13.65
N LYS A 223 -11.68 -15.41 -14.22
CA LYS A 223 -11.82 -15.14 -15.67
C LYS A 223 -11.24 -13.77 -16.02
N ASP A 224 -11.53 -12.75 -15.21
CA ASP A 224 -11.00 -11.40 -15.38
C ASP A 224 -9.47 -11.41 -15.23
N ALA A 225 -8.92 -12.08 -14.22
CA ALA A 225 -7.48 -12.22 -14.03
C ALA A 225 -6.78 -12.87 -15.23
N LYS A 226 -7.40 -13.89 -15.83
CA LYS A 226 -6.90 -14.54 -17.04
C LYS A 226 -6.89 -13.60 -18.25
N GLU A 227 -7.92 -12.78 -18.40
CA GLU A 227 -7.95 -11.74 -19.44
C GLU A 227 -6.81 -10.72 -19.22
N LEU A 228 -6.62 -10.25 -18.00
CA LEU A 228 -5.55 -9.33 -17.66
C LEU A 228 -4.17 -9.91 -17.94
N LEU A 229 -3.92 -11.16 -17.54
CA LEU A 229 -2.67 -11.86 -17.80
C LEU A 229 -2.29 -11.79 -19.29
N LEU A 230 -3.26 -12.10 -20.15
CA LEU A 230 -3.06 -12.16 -21.59
C LEU A 230 -2.93 -10.78 -22.23
N LYS A 231 -3.62 -9.76 -21.72
CA LYS A 231 -3.61 -8.41 -22.31
C LYS A 231 -2.51 -7.50 -21.76
N ASN A 232 -2.08 -7.71 -20.52
CA ASN A 232 -1.26 -6.74 -19.78
C ASN A 232 0.07 -7.31 -19.25
N TYR A 233 0.23 -8.63 -19.11
CA TYR A 233 1.39 -9.21 -18.42
C TYR A 233 2.24 -10.13 -19.29
N ASN A 234 1.90 -10.30 -20.57
CA ASN A 234 2.58 -11.22 -21.49
C ASN A 234 3.81 -10.64 -22.21
N GLY A 235 4.49 -9.68 -21.56
CA GLY A 235 5.63 -8.94 -22.12
C GLY A 235 6.99 -9.60 -21.91
N TYR A 236 7.08 -10.70 -21.18
CA TYR A 236 8.35 -11.38 -20.91
C TYR A 236 8.54 -12.58 -21.82
N LYS A 237 9.78 -12.78 -22.30
CA LYS A 237 10.14 -13.92 -23.17
C LYS A 237 9.80 -15.28 -22.55
N THR A 238 9.88 -15.38 -21.23
CA THR A 238 9.57 -16.60 -20.47
C THR A 238 8.09 -17.00 -20.60
N PHE A 239 7.19 -16.04 -20.77
CA PHE A 239 5.74 -16.27 -20.85
C PHE A 239 5.22 -16.20 -22.29
N ASN A 240 5.95 -15.52 -23.18
CA ASN A 240 5.52 -15.25 -24.54
C ASN A 240 6.66 -15.36 -25.56
N SER A 241 6.54 -16.25 -26.54
CA SER A 241 7.47 -16.32 -27.68
C SER A 241 7.41 -15.07 -28.58
N ASN A 242 6.26 -14.44 -28.70
CA ASN A 242 5.99 -13.19 -29.42
C ASN A 242 6.14 -11.92 -28.54
N TYR A 243 6.84 -12.00 -27.40
CA TYR A 243 6.93 -10.90 -26.43
C TYR A 243 7.39 -9.56 -27.03
N LYS A 244 8.24 -9.56 -28.07
CA LYS A 244 8.69 -8.33 -28.74
C LYS A 244 7.52 -7.60 -29.39
N LYS A 245 6.68 -8.33 -30.14
CA LYS A 245 5.48 -7.80 -30.79
C LYS A 245 4.46 -7.36 -29.73
N PHE A 246 4.29 -8.15 -28.67
CA PHE A 246 3.43 -7.79 -27.53
C PHE A 246 3.83 -6.44 -26.92
N LYS A 247 5.14 -6.23 -26.67
CA LYS A 247 5.64 -4.94 -26.15
C LYS A 247 5.40 -3.78 -27.12
N GLN A 248 5.59 -4.01 -28.43
CA GLN A 248 5.37 -2.99 -29.45
C GLN A 248 3.89 -2.57 -29.54
N ASP A 249 2.97 -3.51 -29.42
CA ASP A 249 1.53 -3.27 -29.54
C ASP A 249 0.81 -3.06 -28.20
N PHE A 250 1.55 -2.99 -27.08
CA PHE A 250 1.01 -3.00 -25.72
C PHE A 250 -0.16 -2.04 -25.50
N GLU A 251 -0.08 -0.82 -26.02
CA GLU A 251 -1.14 0.19 -25.86
C GLU A 251 -2.46 -0.18 -26.56
N LYS A 252 -2.40 -1.03 -27.60
CA LYS A 252 -3.55 -1.49 -28.38
C LYS A 252 -4.24 -2.68 -27.72
N LEU A 253 -3.48 -3.55 -27.04
CA LEU A 253 -3.96 -4.83 -26.49
C LEU A 253 -5.19 -4.71 -25.57
N PRO A 254 -5.30 -3.69 -24.69
CA PRO A 254 -6.48 -3.55 -23.83
C PRO A 254 -7.79 -3.36 -24.60
N LYS A 255 -7.72 -2.79 -25.82
CA LYS A 255 -8.89 -2.55 -26.68
C LYS A 255 -9.19 -3.73 -27.63
N MET A 256 -8.28 -4.69 -27.74
CA MET A 256 -8.45 -5.86 -28.60
C MET A 256 -9.36 -6.89 -27.94
N LYS A 257 -10.08 -7.68 -28.75
CA LYS A 257 -10.79 -8.86 -28.26
C LYS A 257 -9.78 -9.87 -27.72
N LEU A 258 -10.16 -10.62 -26.69
CA LEU A 258 -9.25 -11.56 -26.03
C LEU A 258 -8.79 -12.67 -26.99
N GLU A 259 -9.66 -13.11 -27.89
CA GLU A 259 -9.38 -14.10 -28.94
C GLU A 259 -8.31 -13.60 -29.90
N ASP A 260 -8.39 -12.34 -30.29
CA ASP A 260 -7.40 -11.71 -31.18
C ASP A 260 -6.05 -11.57 -30.48
N VAL A 261 -6.03 -11.26 -29.18
CA VAL A 261 -4.78 -11.19 -28.41
C VAL A 261 -4.13 -12.57 -28.35
N LYS A 262 -4.90 -13.62 -27.99
CA LYS A 262 -4.40 -15.00 -27.92
C LYS A 262 -3.88 -15.54 -29.26
N LYS A 263 -4.49 -15.14 -30.36
CA LYS A 263 -4.12 -15.60 -31.71
C LYS A 263 -2.83 -14.93 -32.21
N ASN A 264 -2.61 -13.67 -31.85
CA ASN A 264 -1.62 -12.81 -32.49
C ASN A 264 -0.39 -12.50 -31.64
N TYR A 265 -0.43 -12.82 -30.34
CA TYR A 265 0.62 -12.56 -29.34
C TYR A 265 0.70 -13.72 -28.36
#